data_AF-A0A7V8Z6Q9-F1
#
_entry.id   AF-A0A7V8Z6Q9-F1
#
_cell.length_a   1.000
_cell.length_b   1.000
_cell.length_c   1.000
_cell.angle_alpha   90.00
_cell.angle_beta   90.00
_cell.angle_gamma   90.00
#
_symmetry.space_group_name_H-M   'P 1'
#
loop_
_entity.id
_entity.type
_entity.pdbx_description
1 polymer ?
#
loop_
_entity_poly.entity_id
_entity_poly.type
_entity_poly.pdbx_seq_one_letter_code
_entity_poly.pdbx_strand_id
1 'polypeptide(L)'
;MNDRLDDTENETLQAIIETLMRAGDDALLQQRSAKDAAQAWIAAGFDDAEEVEEWLAARCFDPRFAETLETAGFTPAQAGIHTKAGANSDEDTIAYKIANGDLSLDEARRIITRVFWHE
;
A
#
# COMPACT_ATOMS: atom_id res chain seq x y z
N MET A 1 -32.07 15.15 2.87
CA MET A 1 -31.38 14.08 2.10
C MET A 1 -29.87 14.31 2.20
N ASN A 2 -29.33 14.39 3.42
CA ASN A 2 -27.89 14.62 3.67
C ASN A 2 -27.30 13.55 4.60
N ASP A 3 -28.12 12.92 5.46
CA ASP A 3 -27.71 11.77 6.31
C ASP A 3 -27.03 10.62 5.57
N ARG A 4 -27.56 10.24 4.40
CA ARG A 4 -27.17 8.99 3.75
C ARG A 4 -25.78 9.00 3.10
N LEU A 5 -25.17 10.18 2.93
CA LEU A 5 -23.79 10.32 2.42
C LEU A 5 -22.80 10.34 3.60
N ASP A 6 -23.17 11.02 4.67
CA ASP A 6 -22.40 11.11 5.93
C ASP A 6 -22.22 9.71 6.57
N ASP A 7 -23.26 8.87 6.51
CA ASP A 7 -23.21 7.50 7.04
C ASP A 7 -22.19 6.63 6.27
N THR A 8 -22.17 6.69 4.94
CA THR A 8 -21.27 5.86 4.12
C THR A 8 -19.81 6.31 4.24
N GLU A 9 -19.55 7.62 4.26
CA GLU A 9 -18.18 8.14 4.49
C GLU A 9 -17.64 7.71 5.88
N ASN A 10 -18.51 7.65 6.89
CA ASN A 10 -18.15 7.23 8.23
C ASN A 10 -17.95 5.70 8.33
N GLU A 11 -18.74 4.90 7.62
CA GLU A 11 -18.56 3.45 7.47
C GLU A 11 -17.21 3.12 6.80
N THR A 12 -16.89 3.76 5.67
CA THR A 12 -15.60 3.60 4.99
C THR A 12 -14.43 3.98 5.89
N LEU A 13 -14.52 5.13 6.56
CA LEU A 13 -13.48 5.57 7.48
C LEU A 13 -13.25 4.56 8.61
N GLN A 14 -14.32 4.02 9.20
CA GLN A 14 -14.21 3.01 10.26
C GLN A 14 -13.58 1.71 9.75
N ALA A 15 -13.99 1.23 8.57
CA ALA A 15 -13.43 0.01 7.99
C ALA A 15 -11.91 0.14 7.75
N ILE A 16 -11.46 1.27 7.20
CA ILE A 16 -10.02 1.53 7.00
C ILE A 16 -9.29 1.64 8.34
N ILE A 17 -9.88 2.29 9.36
CA ILE A 17 -9.32 2.33 10.72
C ILE A 17 -9.12 0.92 11.28
N GLU A 18 -10.11 0.04 11.15
CA GLU A 18 -10.02 -1.37 11.59
C GLU A 18 -8.91 -2.12 10.85
N THR A 19 -8.79 -1.94 9.53
CA THR A 19 -7.69 -2.52 8.74
C THR A 19 -6.32 -2.03 9.21
N LEU A 20 -6.15 -0.73 9.45
CA LEU A 20 -4.88 -0.17 9.94
C LEU A 20 -4.53 -0.68 11.34
N MET A 21 -5.51 -0.80 12.23
CA MET A 21 -5.29 -1.35 13.57
C MET A 21 -4.91 -2.83 13.53
N ARG A 22 -5.47 -3.61 12.60
CA ARG A 22 -5.09 -5.02 12.39
C ARG A 22 -3.66 -5.16 11.85
N ALA A 23 -3.23 -4.23 11.00
CA ALA A 23 -1.87 -4.22 10.44
C ALA A 23 -0.78 -3.86 11.47
N GLY A 24 -1.13 -3.18 12.56
CA GLY A 24 -0.24 -2.88 13.68
C GLY A 24 0.48 -1.53 13.59
N ASP A 25 1.41 -1.28 14.51
CA ASP A 25 2.06 0.04 14.70
C ASP A 25 2.82 0.54 13.46
N ASP A 26 3.33 -0.35 12.61
CA ASP A 26 4.02 -0.01 11.36
C ASP A 26 3.11 0.74 10.38
N ALA A 27 1.81 0.44 10.36
CA ALA A 27 0.82 1.12 9.52
C ALA A 27 0.46 2.52 10.04
N LEU A 28 0.80 2.82 11.30
CA LEU A 28 0.50 4.08 11.97
C LEU A 28 1.74 4.95 12.18
N LEU A 29 2.92 4.44 11.82
CA LEU A 29 4.23 4.95 12.25
C LEU A 29 4.50 6.39 11.81
N GLN A 30 3.89 6.84 10.71
CA GLN A 30 4.01 8.22 10.20
C GLN A 30 2.88 9.15 10.63
N GLN A 31 1.86 8.64 11.33
CA GLN A 31 0.61 9.36 11.60
C GLN A 31 0.36 9.54 13.09
N ARG A 32 -0.41 10.57 13.46
CA ARG A 32 -0.70 10.88 14.87
C ARG A 32 -1.80 10.00 15.45
N SER A 33 -2.64 9.41 14.60
CA SER A 33 -3.73 8.52 14.98
C SER A 33 -4.17 7.62 13.82
N ALA A 34 -4.87 6.53 14.12
CA ALA A 34 -5.49 5.67 13.11
C ALA A 34 -6.50 6.41 12.24
N LYS A 35 -7.19 7.42 12.80
CA LYS A 35 -8.11 8.26 12.03
C LYS A 35 -7.36 9.11 11.00
N ASP A 36 -6.25 9.74 11.39
CA ASP A 36 -5.44 10.54 10.47
C ASP A 36 -4.84 9.66 9.36
N ALA A 37 -4.40 8.44 9.71
CA ALA A 37 -3.93 7.45 8.75
C ALA A 37 -5.03 7.03 7.76
N ALA A 38 -6.23 6.72 8.25
CA ALA A 38 -7.35 6.37 7.38
C ALA A 38 -7.76 7.52 6.46
N GLN A 39 -7.78 8.75 6.97
CA GLN A 39 -8.02 9.93 6.14
C GLN A 39 -6.93 10.14 5.08
N ALA A 40 -5.67 9.80 5.38
CA ALA A 40 -4.59 9.87 4.42
C ALA A 40 -4.74 8.83 3.29
N TRP A 41 -5.20 7.61 3.61
CA TRP A 41 -5.55 6.58 2.62
C TRP A 41 -6.68 7.03 1.70
N ILE A 42 -7.78 7.52 2.28
CA ILE A 42 -8.91 8.06 1.50
C ILE A 42 -8.47 9.25 0.63
N ALA A 43 -7.65 10.16 1.17
CA ALA A 43 -7.15 11.32 0.43
C ALA A 43 -6.18 10.95 -0.70
N ALA A 44 -5.54 9.79 -0.62
CA ALA A 44 -4.70 9.23 -1.67
C ALA A 44 -5.50 8.46 -2.73
N GLY A 45 -6.83 8.37 -2.59
CA GLY A 45 -7.74 7.72 -3.53
C GLY A 45 -8.15 6.30 -3.15
N PHE A 46 -7.70 5.79 -2.01
CA PHE A 46 -8.02 4.45 -1.53
C PHE A 46 -9.21 4.51 -0.56
N ASP A 47 -10.41 4.46 -1.10
CA ASP A 47 -11.69 4.44 -0.37
C ASP A 47 -12.24 3.04 -0.12
N ASP A 48 -11.49 2.00 -0.48
CA ASP A 48 -11.78 0.59 -0.20
C ASP A 48 -10.83 0.02 0.87
N ALA A 49 -11.40 -0.50 1.96
CA ALA A 49 -10.64 -1.09 3.05
C ALA A 49 -9.92 -2.40 2.67
N GLU A 50 -10.46 -3.16 1.70
CA GLU A 50 -9.82 -4.38 1.18
C GLU A 50 -8.57 -4.02 0.38
N GLU A 51 -8.65 -3.00 -0.47
CA GLU A 51 -7.50 -2.49 -1.22
C GLU A 51 -6.39 -1.95 -0.29
N VAL A 52 -6.77 -1.20 0.75
CA VAL A 52 -5.81 -0.75 1.78
C VAL A 52 -5.15 -1.96 2.46
N GLU A 53 -5.91 -3.01 2.77
CA GLU A 53 -5.35 -4.24 3.37
C GLU A 53 -4.32 -4.90 2.45
N GLU A 54 -4.57 -4.95 1.14
CA GLU A 54 -3.60 -5.51 0.18
C GLU A 54 -2.30 -4.71 0.12
N TRP A 55 -2.37 -3.37 0.12
CA TRP A 55 -1.18 -2.53 0.16
C TRP A 55 -0.38 -2.70 1.46
N LEU A 56 -1.06 -2.81 2.59
CA LEU A 56 -0.42 -3.08 3.88
C LEU A 56 0.24 -4.47 3.90
N ALA A 57 -0.40 -5.48 3.30
CA ALA A 57 0.18 -6.82 3.12
C ALA A 57 1.44 -6.79 2.24
N ALA A 58 1.50 -5.88 1.26
CA ALA A 58 2.69 -5.60 0.45
C ALA A 58 3.76 -4.77 1.18
N ARG A 59 3.63 -4.54 2.50
CA ARG A 59 4.49 -3.68 3.33
C ARG A 59 4.56 -2.22 2.84
N CYS A 60 3.51 -1.75 2.16
CA CYS A 60 3.35 -0.37 1.73
C CYS A 60 2.49 0.40 2.74
N PHE A 61 3.13 1.04 3.71
CA PHE A 61 2.46 1.74 4.81
C PHE A 61 2.21 3.23 4.55
N ASP A 62 2.78 3.79 3.48
CA ASP A 62 2.59 5.20 3.10
C ASP A 62 1.56 5.30 1.96
N PRO A 63 0.39 5.93 2.19
CA PRO A 63 -0.64 6.08 1.17
C PRO A 63 -0.18 6.83 -0.08
N ARG A 64 0.69 7.85 0.07
CA ARG A 64 1.19 8.64 -1.07
C ARG A 64 2.17 7.84 -1.90
N PHE A 65 2.88 6.93 -1.25
CA PHE A 65 3.74 5.99 -1.95
C PHE A 65 2.92 4.91 -2.67
N ALA A 66 1.86 4.39 -2.08
CA ALA A 66 0.91 3.49 -2.74
C ALA A 66 0.30 4.14 -4.00
N GLU A 67 -0.18 5.39 -3.90
CA GLU A 67 -0.67 6.18 -5.04
C GLU A 67 0.39 6.32 -6.15
N THR A 68 1.65 6.53 -5.77
CA THR A 68 2.77 6.64 -6.72
C THR A 68 3.01 5.31 -7.45
N LEU A 69 2.96 4.18 -6.74
CA LEU A 69 3.12 2.85 -7.31
C LEU A 69 1.95 2.52 -8.24
N GLU A 70 0.72 2.79 -7.82
CA GLU A 70 -0.47 2.60 -8.63
C GLU A 70 -0.42 3.44 -9.92
N THR A 71 -0.07 4.72 -9.80
CA THR A 71 0.13 5.62 -10.96
C THR A 71 1.24 5.10 -11.89
N ALA A 72 2.25 4.43 -11.35
CA ALA A 72 3.30 3.77 -12.11
C ALA A 72 2.87 2.41 -12.71
N GLY A 73 1.63 1.98 -12.48
CA GLY A 73 1.01 0.77 -13.03
C GLY A 73 1.26 -0.50 -12.21
N PHE A 74 1.62 -0.37 -10.93
CA PHE A 74 1.80 -1.50 -10.03
C PHE A 74 0.51 -1.77 -9.26
N THR A 75 0.14 -3.06 -9.16
CA THR A 75 -0.93 -3.50 -8.25
C THR A 75 -0.36 -3.85 -6.87
N PRO A 76 -1.19 -3.88 -5.81
CA PRO A 76 -0.76 -4.36 -4.49
C PRO A 76 -0.10 -5.75 -4.55
N ALA A 77 -0.68 -6.67 -5.32
CA ALA A 77 -0.15 -8.02 -5.51
C ALA A 77 1.25 -8.02 -6.16
N GLN A 78 1.50 -7.14 -7.13
CA GLN A 78 2.82 -6.99 -7.75
C GLN A 78 3.83 -6.35 -6.79
N ALA A 79 3.39 -5.35 -6.03
CA ALA A 79 4.18 -4.70 -4.99
C ALA A 79 4.57 -5.67 -3.85
N GLY A 80 3.73 -6.65 -3.55
CA GLY A 80 3.96 -7.68 -2.53
C GLY A 80 4.89 -8.83 -2.94
N ILE A 81 5.37 -8.86 -4.20
CA ILE A 81 6.32 -9.88 -4.65
C ILE A 81 7.62 -9.75 -3.85
N HIS A 82 8.05 -10.84 -3.22
CA HIS A 82 9.34 -10.91 -2.55
C HIS A 82 10.47 -11.08 -3.57
N THR A 83 11.56 -10.34 -3.38
CA THR A 83 12.73 -10.39 -4.25
C THR A 83 14.00 -10.14 -3.46
N LYS A 84 15.12 -10.71 -3.93
CA LYS A 84 16.49 -10.38 -3.47
C LYS A 84 17.20 -9.41 -4.39
N ALA A 85 16.53 -8.96 -5.45
CA ALA A 85 17.07 -7.95 -6.35
C ALA A 85 17.13 -6.57 -5.65
N GLY A 86 18.02 -5.73 -6.13
CA GLY A 86 18.29 -4.41 -5.55
C GLY A 86 19.77 -4.22 -5.24
N ALA A 87 20.09 -3.10 -4.60
CA ALA A 87 21.43 -2.80 -4.14
C ALA A 87 21.87 -3.72 -2.98
N ASN A 88 20.93 -4.15 -2.14
CA ASN A 88 21.12 -5.07 -1.04
C ASN A 88 20.58 -6.47 -1.38
N SER A 89 21.27 -7.49 -0.88
CA SER A 89 20.91 -8.91 -1.07
C SER A 89 19.80 -9.42 -0.17
N ASP A 90 19.28 -8.57 0.73
CA ASP A 90 18.21 -8.93 1.65
C ASP A 90 16.90 -9.15 0.87
N GLU A 91 16.15 -10.17 1.28
CA GLU A 91 14.86 -10.50 0.68
C GLU A 91 13.75 -9.68 1.32
N ASP A 92 13.01 -8.93 0.51
CA ASP A 92 11.83 -8.20 0.96
C ASP A 92 10.88 -7.99 -0.25
N THR A 93 9.72 -7.41 0.02
CA THR A 93 8.72 -6.99 -0.97
C THR A 93 9.26 -5.90 -1.92
N ILE A 94 8.73 -5.88 -3.15
CA ILE A 94 9.04 -4.84 -4.14
C ILE A 94 8.72 -3.44 -3.60
N ALA A 95 7.55 -3.25 -2.97
CA ALA A 95 7.18 -1.94 -2.42
C ALA A 95 8.16 -1.46 -1.34
N TYR A 96 8.52 -2.32 -0.38
CA TYR A 96 9.48 -1.97 0.66
C TYR A 96 10.84 -1.59 0.09
N LYS A 97 11.35 -2.35 -0.89
CA LYS A 97 12.64 -2.05 -1.51
C LYS A 97 12.63 -0.75 -2.32
N ILE A 98 11.54 -0.46 -3.03
CA ILE A 98 11.42 0.83 -3.74
C ILE A 98 11.34 1.99 -2.73
N ALA A 99 10.54 1.85 -1.66
CA ALA A 99 10.41 2.88 -0.63
C ALA A 99 11.76 3.23 0.03
N ASN A 100 12.63 2.23 0.21
CA ASN A 100 13.97 2.42 0.77
C ASN A 100 15.03 2.81 -0.27
N GLY A 101 14.66 2.98 -1.54
CA GLY A 101 15.59 3.29 -2.63
C GLY A 101 16.55 2.14 -2.99
N ASP A 102 16.26 0.93 -2.51
CA ASP A 102 17.03 -0.28 -2.79
C ASP A 102 16.74 -0.84 -4.19
N LEU A 103 15.55 -0.54 -4.72
CA LEU A 103 15.07 -0.99 -6.03
C LEU A 103 14.41 0.16 -6.79
N SER A 104 14.73 0.32 -8.08
CA SER A 104 14.04 1.30 -8.94
C SER A 104 12.73 0.74 -9.53
N LEU A 105 11.83 1.62 -9.96
CA LEU A 105 10.58 1.22 -10.65
C LEU A 105 10.86 0.39 -11.92
N ASP A 106 11.90 0.74 -12.69
CA ASP A 106 12.27 -0.01 -13.90
C ASP A 106 12.79 -1.41 -13.57
N GLU A 107 13.56 -1.58 -12.50
CA GLU A 107 14.00 -2.90 -12.05
C GLU A 107 12.83 -3.73 -11.53
N ALA A 108 11.94 -3.13 -10.77
CA ALA A 108 10.72 -3.77 -10.29
C ALA A 108 9.84 -4.27 -11.45
N ARG A 109 9.65 -3.47 -12.50
CA ARG A 109 8.93 -3.88 -13.73
C ARG A 109 9.58 -5.08 -14.41
N ARG A 110 10.91 -5.13 -14.49
CA ARG A 110 11.63 -6.28 -15.07
C ARG A 110 11.44 -7.54 -14.23
N ILE A 111 11.43 -7.42 -12.91
CA ILE A 111 11.16 -8.54 -11.99
C ILE A 111 9.75 -9.07 -12.22
N ILE A 112 8.74 -8.21 -12.18
CA ILE A 112 7.33 -8.58 -12.41
C ILE A 112 7.19 -9.27 -13.76
N THR A 113 7.71 -8.66 -14.82
CA THR A 113 7.69 -9.25 -16.17
C THR A 113 8.30 -10.65 -16.15
N ARG A 114 9.46 -10.83 -15.51
CA ARG A 114 10.13 -12.12 -15.44
C ARG A 114 9.33 -13.17 -14.66
N VAL A 115 8.65 -12.79 -13.59
CA VAL A 115 7.79 -13.70 -12.82
C VAL A 115 6.65 -14.23 -13.70
N PHE A 116 5.99 -13.37 -14.47
CA PHE A 116 4.85 -13.74 -15.31
C PHE A 116 5.21 -14.54 -16.57
N TRP A 117 6.43 -14.45 -17.10
CA TRP A 117 6.85 -15.18 -18.31
C TRP A 117 7.63 -16.48 -18.01
N HIS A 118 7.81 -16.85 -16.75
CA HIS A 118 8.46 -18.10 -16.33
C HIS A 118 7.50 -19.14 -15.73
N GLU A 119 6.18 -18.96 -15.92
CA GLU A 119 5.16 -20.01 -15.69
C GLU A 119 5.00 -20.94 -16.89
#